data_AF-W3RPK7-F1
#
_entry.id   AF-W3RPK7-F1
#
_cell.length_a   1.000
_cell.length_b   1.000
_cell.length_c   1.000
_cell.angle_alpha   90.00
_cell.angle_beta   90.00
_cell.angle_gamma   90.00
#
_symmetry.space_group_name_H-M   'P 1'
#
loop_
_entity.id
_entity.type
_entity.pdbx_description
1 polymer ?
#
loop_
_entity_poly.entity_id
_entity_poly.type
_entity_poly.pdbx_seq_one_letter_code
_entity_poly.pdbx_strand_id
1 'polypeptide(L)'
;MKAQNVIAFHPLERPHCWSQDELQEMVALYSAHASRRKFSAWDTGKTDLGDPQFYIVGRRPELDCVLCLTRIGRLYVLEDGEGSVVAESVHLADVTEAASAMLKPRRHPSLVARSLLALCAFRVVLDQKIELMLAESMEHVSRVAPQLAALV
;
A
#
# COMPACT_ATOMS: atom_id res chain seq x y z
N MET A 1 5.99 57.12 10.66
CA MET A 1 5.89 55.83 9.94
C MET A 1 7.00 54.92 10.45
N LYS A 2 6.68 53.75 11.02
CA LYS A 2 7.70 52.78 11.49
C LYS A 2 8.28 52.05 10.28
N ALA A 3 9.60 52.01 10.15
CA ALA A 3 10.27 51.20 9.14
C ALA A 3 10.00 49.71 9.44
N GLN A 4 9.39 49.01 8.47
CA GLN A 4 9.29 47.55 8.51
C GLN A 4 10.68 46.98 8.23
N ASN A 5 11.23 46.27 9.22
CA ASN A 5 12.45 45.50 9.07
C ASN A 5 12.12 44.26 8.22
N VAL A 6 12.42 44.32 6.92
CA VAL A 6 12.28 43.18 6.02
C VAL A 6 13.54 42.33 6.16
N ILE A 7 13.43 41.22 6.89
CA ILE A 7 14.49 40.23 6.96
C ILE A 7 14.44 39.44 5.66
N ALA A 8 15.44 39.61 4.80
CA ALA A 8 15.59 38.79 3.60
C ALA A 8 15.76 37.33 4.01
N PHE A 9 14.87 36.46 3.53
CA PHE A 9 15.03 35.02 3.70
C PHE A 9 16.20 34.59 2.82
N HIS A 10 17.35 34.31 3.43
CA HIS A 10 18.45 33.68 2.73
C HIS A 10 18.17 32.17 2.72
N PRO A 11 17.89 31.56 1.56
CA PRO A 11 17.78 30.12 1.48
C PRO A 11 19.14 29.55 1.91
N LEU A 12 19.14 28.69 2.93
CA LEU A 12 20.31 27.85 3.19
C LEU A 12 20.67 27.12 1.89
N GLU A 13 21.92 27.20 1.46
CA GLU A 13 22.40 26.48 0.28
C GLU A 13 22.04 25.00 0.42
N ARG A 14 21.14 24.52 -0.46
CA ARG A 14 20.70 23.13 -0.45
C ARG A 14 21.56 22.37 -1.44
N PRO A 15 22.13 21.22 -1.06
CA PRO A 15 22.78 20.38 -2.05
C PRO A 15 21.72 19.92 -3.06
N HIS A 16 21.89 20.33 -4.32
CA HIS A 16 20.97 19.99 -5.43
C HIS A 16 21.23 18.59 -6.02
N CYS A 17 22.05 17.78 -5.34
CA CYS A 17 22.41 16.43 -5.72
C CYS A 17 22.43 15.53 -4.50
N TRP A 18 22.18 14.24 -4.72
CA TRP A 18 22.43 13.21 -3.72
C TRP A 18 23.92 13.22 -3.34
N SER A 19 24.20 13.12 -2.05
CA SER A 19 25.53 12.71 -1.60
C SER A 19 25.79 11.27 -2.01
N GLN A 20 27.06 10.89 -2.02
CA GLN A 20 27.47 9.54 -2.38
C GLN A 20 26.87 8.49 -1.43
N ASP A 21 26.82 8.79 -0.13
CA ASP A 21 26.31 7.88 0.89
C ASP A 21 24.80 7.64 0.74
N GLU A 22 24.03 8.71 0.54
CA GLU A 22 22.58 8.61 0.30
C GLU A 22 22.29 7.79 -0.96
N LEU A 23 23.03 8.05 -2.05
CA LEU A 23 22.85 7.31 -3.30
C LEU A 23 23.21 5.84 -3.13
N GLN A 24 24.30 5.52 -2.42
CA GLN A 24 24.67 4.14 -2.10
C GLN A 24 23.57 3.42 -1.32
N GLU A 25 22.97 4.08 -0.32
CA GLU A 25 21.89 3.50 0.48
C GLU A 25 20.66 3.17 -0.39
N MET A 26 20.24 4.10 -1.25
CA MET A 26 19.09 3.89 -2.14
C MET A 26 19.37 2.85 -3.24
N VAL A 27 20.59 2.79 -3.77
CA VAL A 27 21.01 1.74 -4.71
C VAL A 27 21.08 0.38 -4.02
N ALA A 28 21.50 0.33 -2.75
CA ALA A 28 21.49 -0.90 -1.95
C ALA A 28 20.06 -1.38 -1.70
N LEU A 29 19.14 -0.46 -1.37
CA LEU A 29 17.71 -0.73 -1.31
C LEU A 29 17.22 -1.34 -2.62
N TYR A 30 17.43 -0.68 -3.77
CA TYR A 30 17.04 -1.25 -5.06
C TYR A 30 17.65 -2.64 -5.28
N SER A 31 18.95 -2.80 -5.05
CA SER A 31 19.68 -4.05 -5.31
C SER A 31 19.16 -5.23 -4.48
N ALA A 32 18.79 -4.99 -3.22
CA ALA A 32 18.15 -5.99 -2.35
C ALA A 32 16.79 -6.49 -2.88
N HIS A 33 16.17 -5.71 -3.76
CA HIS A 33 14.87 -5.96 -4.35
C HIS A 33 14.91 -6.21 -5.88
N ALA A 34 16.06 -6.02 -6.54
CA ALA A 34 16.22 -6.04 -8.01
C ALA A 34 16.00 -7.42 -8.65
N SER A 35 16.31 -8.50 -7.92
CA SER A 35 16.03 -9.87 -8.37
C SER A 35 14.54 -10.19 -8.46
N ARG A 36 13.68 -9.30 -7.93
CA ARG A 36 12.22 -9.50 -7.91
C ARG A 36 11.65 -9.04 -9.25
N ARG A 37 10.82 -9.90 -9.85
CA ARG A 37 10.18 -9.69 -11.16
C ARG A 37 9.25 -8.46 -11.28
N LYS A 38 9.19 -7.57 -10.29
CA LYS A 38 8.33 -6.38 -10.27
C LYS A 38 9.02 -5.08 -10.73
N PHE A 39 10.35 -5.01 -10.65
CA PHE A 39 11.10 -3.78 -10.95
C PHE A 39 12.03 -4.02 -12.13
N SER A 40 12.33 -2.99 -12.91
CA SER A 40 13.26 -3.11 -14.04
C SER A 40 14.51 -2.26 -13.91
N ALA A 41 14.41 -1.11 -13.23
CA ALA A 41 15.50 -0.16 -13.09
C ALA A 41 15.26 0.76 -11.88
N TRP A 42 16.26 1.59 -11.61
CA TRP A 42 16.14 2.81 -10.83
C TRP A 42 16.69 3.98 -11.66
N ASP A 43 16.27 5.20 -11.33
CA ASP A 43 16.76 6.41 -11.96
C ASP A 43 16.81 7.58 -10.95
N THR A 44 17.45 8.68 -11.32
CA THR A 44 17.51 9.91 -10.52
C THR A 44 17.03 11.10 -11.31
N GLY A 45 16.34 12.02 -10.64
CA GLY A 45 15.86 13.26 -11.23
C GLY A 45 15.92 14.40 -10.24
N LYS A 46 15.22 15.48 -10.56
CA LYS A 46 15.04 16.63 -9.68
C LYS A 46 13.63 17.18 -9.83
N THR A 47 13.09 17.75 -8.75
CA THR A 47 11.89 18.57 -8.81
C THR A 47 12.17 19.87 -9.56
N ASP A 48 11.12 20.64 -9.88
CA ASP A 48 11.23 21.98 -10.45
C ASP A 48 12.02 22.96 -9.55
N LEU A 49 12.05 22.68 -8.24
CA LEU A 49 12.82 23.45 -7.25
C LEU A 49 14.27 22.96 -7.11
N GLY A 50 14.66 21.93 -7.87
CA GLY A 50 15.99 21.34 -7.86
C GLY A 50 16.26 20.40 -6.70
N ASP A 51 15.23 19.96 -5.97
CA ASP A 51 15.35 18.95 -4.93
C ASP A 51 15.62 17.58 -5.59
N PRO A 52 16.64 16.82 -5.17
CA PRO A 52 16.99 15.58 -5.83
C PRO A 52 15.93 14.49 -5.56
N GLN A 53 15.67 13.68 -6.59
CA GLN A 53 14.71 12.57 -6.57
C GLN A 53 15.40 11.27 -6.98
N PHE A 54 14.94 10.16 -6.40
CA PHE A 54 15.34 8.80 -6.73
C PHE A 54 14.09 7.96 -6.98
N TYR A 55 14.03 7.31 -8.14
CA TYR A 55 12.86 6.55 -8.58
C TYR A 55 13.20 5.07 -8.66
N ILE A 56 12.27 4.24 -8.18
CA ILE A 56 12.25 2.81 -8.50
C ILE A 56 11.22 2.60 -9.60
N VAL A 57 11.68 2.07 -10.73
CA VAL A 57 10.88 1.94 -11.94
C VAL A 57 10.32 0.53 -12.07
N GLY A 58 9.03 0.47 -12.38
CA GLY A 58 8.28 -0.74 -12.67
C GLY A 58 8.79 -1.46 -13.91
N ARG A 59 8.11 -2.53 -14.32
CA ARG A 59 8.52 -3.28 -15.50
C ARG A 59 8.06 -2.63 -16.80
N ARG A 60 8.73 -3.01 -17.89
CA ARG A 60 8.23 -2.79 -19.25
C ARG A 60 6.94 -3.61 -19.47
N PRO A 61 6.01 -3.10 -20.32
CA PRO A 61 6.15 -1.91 -21.17
C PRO A 61 5.83 -0.57 -20.50
N GLU A 62 5.13 -0.55 -19.37
CA GLU A 62 4.57 0.67 -18.79
C GLU A 62 5.64 1.57 -18.15
N LEU A 63 6.68 0.97 -17.54
CA LEU A 63 7.79 1.70 -16.90
C LEU A 63 7.32 2.74 -15.87
N ASP A 64 6.20 2.47 -15.20
CA ASP A 64 5.64 3.38 -14.20
C ASP A 64 6.59 3.56 -13.00
N CYS A 65 6.51 4.73 -12.37
CA CYS A 65 7.13 4.94 -11.07
C CYS A 65 6.44 4.04 -10.04
N VAL A 66 7.22 3.26 -9.29
CA VAL A 66 6.68 2.43 -8.19
C VAL A 66 6.85 3.12 -6.85
N LEU A 67 8.03 3.71 -6.63
CA LEU A 67 8.37 4.51 -5.47
C LEU A 67 9.23 5.68 -5.91
N CYS A 68 8.99 6.83 -5.31
CA CYS A 68 9.79 8.04 -5.48
C CYS A 68 10.29 8.48 -4.10
N LEU A 69 11.59 8.72 -3.98
CA LEU A 69 12.21 9.25 -2.78
C LEU A 69 12.78 10.63 -3.09
N THR A 70 12.27 11.66 -2.43
CA THR A 70 12.64 13.07 -2.66
C THR A 70 13.29 13.63 -1.41
N ARG A 71 14.42 14.35 -1.55
CA ARG A 71 15.00 15.10 -0.41
C ARG A 71 14.71 16.59 -0.54
N ILE A 72 13.81 17.08 0.31
CA ILE A 72 13.43 18.48 0.42
C ILE A 72 14.18 19.10 1.59
N GLY A 73 15.31 19.75 1.30
CA GLY A 73 16.22 20.25 2.34
C GLY A 73 16.80 19.12 3.20
N ARG A 74 16.32 18.96 4.43
CA ARG A 74 16.71 17.87 5.36
C ARG A 74 15.67 16.77 5.49
N LEU A 75 14.51 16.95 4.88
CA LEU A 75 13.40 16.00 4.94
C LEU A 75 13.47 15.06 3.75
N TYR A 76 13.39 13.77 4.01
CA TYR A 76 13.20 12.74 3.00
C TYR A 76 11.72 12.37 2.96
N VAL A 77 11.15 12.36 1.77
CA VAL A 77 9.75 12.04 1.51
C VAL A 77 9.72 10.83 0.58
N LEU A 78 8.98 9.80 0.97
CA LEU A 78 8.68 8.64 0.12
C LEU A 78 7.26 8.73 -0.37
N GLU A 79 7.11 8.68 -1.68
CA GLU A 79 5.83 8.65 -2.38
C GLU A 79 5.68 7.31 -3.10
N ASP A 80 4.44 6.84 -3.24
CA ASP A 80 4.11 5.72 -4.11
C ASP A 80 3.94 6.16 -5.57
N GLY A 81 3.70 5.19 -6.45
CA GLY A 81 3.48 5.43 -7.89
C GLY A 81 2.26 6.28 -8.22
N GLU A 82 1.36 6.52 -7.26
CA GLU A 82 0.20 7.41 -7.41
C GLU A 82 0.49 8.83 -6.87
N GLY A 83 1.68 9.07 -6.33
CA GLY A 83 2.07 10.34 -5.71
C GLY A 83 1.57 10.50 -4.27
N SER A 84 1.10 9.44 -3.63
CA SER A 84 0.70 9.49 -2.22
C SER A 84 1.92 9.38 -1.33
N VAL A 85 2.03 10.28 -0.35
CA VAL A 85 3.10 10.21 0.66
C VAL A 85 2.88 9.01 1.57
N VAL A 86 3.88 8.14 1.64
CA VAL A 86 3.88 6.94 2.48
C VAL A 86 4.66 7.14 3.77
N ALA A 87 5.80 7.83 3.68
CA ALA A 87 6.67 8.07 4.83
C ALA A 87 7.44 9.38 4.67
N GLU A 88 7.69 10.04 5.79
CA GLU A 88 8.51 11.24 5.88
C GLU A 88 9.43 11.12 7.09
N SER A 89 10.71 11.43 6.93
CA SER A 89 11.65 11.52 8.06
C SER A 89 12.83 12.42 7.72
N VAL A 90 13.47 12.95 8.75
CA VAL A 90 14.77 13.63 8.62
C VAL A 90 15.94 12.65 8.50
N HIS A 91 15.68 11.36 8.68
CA HIS A 91 16.65 10.28 8.55
C HIS A 91 16.30 9.41 7.35
N LEU A 92 17.25 9.26 6.43
CA LEU A 92 17.07 8.43 5.22
C LEU A 92 16.73 6.98 5.57
N ALA A 93 17.36 6.44 6.63
CA ALA A 93 17.17 5.07 7.11
C ALA A 93 15.70 4.72 7.41
N ASP A 94 14.94 5.64 8.00
CA ASP A 94 13.53 5.40 8.34
C ASP A 94 12.69 5.28 7.05
N VAL A 95 13.02 6.11 6.07
CA VAL A 95 12.32 6.16 4.78
C VAL A 95 12.69 4.96 3.91
N THR A 96 13.96 4.54 3.92
CA THR A 96 14.41 3.33 3.21
C THR A 96 13.89 2.05 3.87
N GLU A 97 13.69 2.02 5.19
CA GLU A 97 13.00 0.93 5.89
C GLU A 97 11.53 0.83 5.45
N ALA A 98 10.82 1.96 5.43
CA ALA A 98 9.43 2.03 4.95
C ALA A 98 9.33 1.56 3.48
N ALA A 99 10.23 2.04 2.62
CA ALA A 99 10.32 1.61 1.24
C ALA A 99 10.57 0.09 1.13
N SER A 100 11.52 -0.45 1.91
CA SER A 100 11.79 -1.89 1.92
C SER A 100 10.56 -2.71 2.33
N ALA A 101 9.77 -2.22 3.30
CA ALA A 101 8.53 -2.86 3.72
C ALA A 101 7.49 -2.90 2.58
N MET A 102 7.36 -1.82 1.80
CA MET A 102 6.48 -1.79 0.62
C MET A 102 6.95 -2.71 -0.51
N LEU A 103 8.26 -2.81 -0.71
CA LEU A 103 8.86 -3.65 -1.76
C LEU A 103 8.83 -5.14 -1.39
N LYS A 104 8.51 -5.51 -0.14
CA LYS A 104 8.31 -6.91 0.27
C LYS A 104 7.12 -7.53 -0.46
N PRO A 105 7.20 -8.82 -0.85
CA PRO A 105 6.05 -9.51 -1.42
C PRO A 105 4.92 -9.46 -0.40
N ARG A 106 3.71 -9.10 -0.85
CA ARG A 106 2.51 -9.39 -0.07
C ARG A 106 2.53 -10.90 0.21
N ARG A 107 2.65 -11.28 1.48
CA ARG A 107 2.55 -12.69 1.87
C ARG A 107 1.24 -13.20 1.31
N HIS A 108 1.28 -14.25 0.51
CA HIS A 108 0.06 -14.95 0.15
C HIS A 108 -0.65 -15.33 1.45
N PRO A 109 -1.97 -15.12 1.56
CA PRO A 109 -2.69 -15.57 2.74
C PRO A 109 -2.36 -17.04 2.94
N SER A 110 -1.94 -17.39 4.16
CA SER A 110 -1.57 -18.76 4.48
C SER A 110 -2.72 -19.70 4.09
N LEU A 111 -2.39 -20.96 3.79
CA LEU A 111 -3.44 -21.97 3.51
C LEU A 111 -4.48 -22.00 4.64
N VAL A 112 -4.05 -21.79 5.89
CA VAL A 112 -4.94 -21.65 7.06
C VAL A 112 -5.94 -20.50 6.90
N ALA A 113 -5.47 -19.30 6.54
CA ALA A 113 -6.36 -18.15 6.34
C ALA A 113 -7.35 -18.38 5.19
N ARG A 114 -6.89 -19.02 4.10
CA ARG A 114 -7.76 -19.37 2.96
C ARG A 114 -8.80 -20.42 3.35
N SER A 115 -8.41 -21.44 4.12
CA SER A 115 -9.31 -22.46 4.63
C SER A 115 -10.32 -21.91 5.63
N LEU A 116 -9.92 -20.99 6.51
CA LEU A 116 -10.83 -20.32 7.44
C LEU A 116 -11.84 -19.46 6.68
N LEU A 117 -11.41 -18.68 5.70
CA LEU A 117 -12.32 -17.91 4.86
C LEU A 117 -13.29 -18.80 4.08
N ALA A 118 -12.80 -19.91 3.52
CA ALA A 118 -13.65 -20.89 2.84
C ALA A 118 -14.66 -21.53 3.79
N LEU A 119 -14.26 -21.89 5.02
CA LEU A 119 -15.13 -22.46 6.04
C LEU A 119 -16.19 -21.45 6.50
N CYS A 120 -15.81 -20.19 6.72
CA CYS A 120 -16.74 -19.11 7.06
C CYS A 120 -17.77 -18.90 5.94
N ALA A 121 -17.31 -18.82 4.68
CA ALA A 121 -18.20 -18.70 3.54
C ALA A 121 -19.15 -19.90 3.42
N PHE A 122 -18.64 -21.12 3.63
CA PHE A 122 -19.45 -22.33 3.61
C PHE A 122 -20.52 -22.34 4.72
N ARG A 123 -20.19 -21.89 5.93
CA ARG A 123 -21.17 -21.77 7.03
C ARG A 123 -22.28 -20.78 6.69
N VAL A 124 -21.95 -19.62 6.14
CA VAL A 124 -22.95 -18.63 5.72
C VAL A 124 -23.92 -19.21 4.69
N VAL A 125 -23.40 -19.98 3.72
CA VAL A 125 -24.24 -20.65 2.72
C VAL A 125 -25.13 -21.74 3.33
N LEU A 126 -24.61 -22.49 4.31
CA LEU A 126 -25.41 -23.50 5.02
C LEU A 126 -26.53 -22.85 5.82
N ASP A 127 -26.25 -21.80 6.59
CA ASP A 127 -27.26 -21.11 7.40
C ASP A 127 -28.39 -20.59 6.49
N GLN A 128 -28.05 -19.94 5.37
CA GLN A 128 -29.04 -19.46 4.40
C GLN A 128 -29.89 -20.59 3.79
N LYS A 129 -29.28 -21.73 3.45
CA LYS A 129 -30.02 -22.86 2.88
C LYS A 129 -30.88 -23.59 3.91
N ILE A 130 -30.42 -23.71 5.16
CA ILE A 130 -31.16 -24.35 6.23
C ILE A 130 -32.39 -23.52 6.59
N GLU A 131 -32.25 -22.20 6.70
CA GLU A 131 -33.39 -21.30 6.93
C GLU A 131 -34.43 -21.38 5.80
N LEU A 132 -33.98 -21.42 4.54
CA LEU A 132 -34.86 -21.57 3.39
C LEU A 132 -35.65 -22.89 3.42
N MET A 133 -34.97 -24.02 3.68
CA MET A 133 -35.60 -25.34 3.77
C MET A 133 -36.55 -25.46 4.97
N LEU A 134 -36.20 -24.85 6.11
CA LEU A 134 -37.07 -24.79 7.29
C LEU A 134 -38.33 -23.97 7.01
N ALA A 135 -38.20 -22.81 6.37
CA ALA A 135 -39.34 -21.99 5.98
C ALA A 135 -40.28 -22.72 5.00
N GLU A 136 -39.72 -23.40 3.99
CA GLU A 136 -40.49 -24.16 3.00
C GLU A 136 -41.20 -25.37 3.64
N SER A 137 -40.52 -26.09 4.53
CA SER A 137 -41.12 -27.23 5.25
C SER A 137 -42.21 -26.82 6.24
N MET A 138 -42.06 -25.68 6.92
CA MET A 138 -43.12 -25.10 7.77
C MET A 138 -44.36 -24.71 6.95
N GLU A 139 -44.19 -24.22 5.72
CA GLU A 139 -45.32 -23.96 4.82
C GLU A 139 -46.09 -25.25 4.51
N HIS A 140 -45.38 -26.36 4.28
CA HIS A 140 -46.02 -27.66 4.02
C HIS A 140 -46.73 -28.21 5.25
N VAL A 141 -46.14 -28.08 6.44
CA VAL A 141 -46.77 -28.50 7.69
C VAL A 141 -48.02 -27.67 7.99
N SER A 142 -48.01 -26.36 7.74
CA SER A 142 -49.17 -25.49 7.97
C SER A 142 -50.36 -25.79 7.05
N ARG A 143 -50.12 -26.33 5.85
CA ARG A 143 -51.20 -26.83 4.96
C ARG A 143 -51.84 -28.14 5.43
N VAL A 144 -51.07 -28.99 6.12
CA VAL A 144 -51.54 -30.31 6.60
C VAL A 144 -52.11 -30.22 8.03
N ALA A 145 -51.68 -29.23 8.82
CA ALA A 145 -52.17 -28.96 10.17
C ALA A 145 -53.71 -28.92 10.32
N PRO A 146 -54.49 -28.24 9.45
CA PRO A 146 -55.95 -28.25 9.56
C PRO A 146 -56.58 -29.62 9.30
N GLN A 147 -55.95 -30.49 8.51
CA GLN A 147 -56.44 -31.85 8.25
C GLN A 147 -56.16 -32.79 9.44
N LEU A 148 -55.04 -32.59 10.14
CA LEU A 148 -54.70 -33.32 11.36
C LEU A 148 -55.54 -32.86 12.57
N ALA A 149 -55.84 -31.57 12.67
CA ALA A 149 -56.71 -31.02 13.71
C ALA A 149 -58.17 -31.48 13.57
N ALA A 150 -58.61 -31.85 12.37
CA ALA A 150 -59.94 -32.43 12.12
C ALA A 150 -60.04 -33.93 12.42
N LEU A 151 -58.92 -34.60 12.76
CA LEU A 151 -58.86 -36.03 13.05
C LEU A 151 -58.88 -36.35 14.57
N VAL A 152 -58.96 -35.32 15.43
CA VAL A 152 -59.03 -35.40 16.89
C VAL A 152 -60.44 -35.05 17.36
#